data_AF-A0A1G8X4V8-F1
#
_entry.id   AF-A0A1G8X4V8-F1
#
_cell.length_a   1.000
_cell.length_b   1.000
_cell.length_c   1.000
_cell.angle_alpha   90.00
_cell.angle_beta   90.00
_cell.angle_gamma   90.00
#
_symmetry.space_group_name_H-M   'P 1'
#
loop_
_entity.id
_entity.type
_entity.pdbx_description
1 polymer ?
#
loop_
_entity_poly.entity_id
_entity_poly.type
_entity_poly.pdbx_seq_one_letter_code
_entity_poly.pdbx_strand_id
1 'polypeptide(L)'
;MTTASHPAQHHHVMGLSLHNTALGLGWVFLVVGVLGFIPGITSNYGAMTFAGHESGAMLLGIFQVSILHNIVHLLFGAAGLYMARTSRMARGFLVGGGIVYLVLWIYGLVIGGDSMSAANFVPFNTADNWLHLALGVVMVALGLWLGRDAREEMKGRAM
;
A
#
# COMPACT_ATOMS: atom_id res chain seq x y z
N MET A 1 47.08 -26.51 -6.12
CA MET A 1 45.91 -26.69 -5.24
C MET A 1 45.15 -25.37 -5.22
N THR A 2 44.15 -25.22 -6.10
CA THR A 2 43.42 -23.98 -6.34
C THR A 2 42.02 -24.13 -5.75
N THR A 3 41.74 -23.48 -4.63
CA THR A 3 40.37 -23.40 -4.09
C THR A 3 39.64 -22.30 -4.83
N ALA A 4 38.77 -22.70 -5.77
CA ALA A 4 37.79 -21.81 -6.36
C ALA A 4 36.82 -21.36 -5.26
N SER A 5 36.81 -20.07 -4.93
CA SER A 5 35.78 -19.46 -4.11
C SER A 5 34.45 -19.54 -4.85
N HIS A 6 33.51 -20.35 -4.36
CA HIS A 6 32.13 -20.35 -4.81
C HIS A 6 31.55 -18.95 -4.56
N PRO A 7 31.14 -18.19 -5.59
CA PRO A 7 30.32 -17.02 -5.35
C PRO A 7 28.99 -17.52 -4.80
N ALA A 8 28.70 -17.24 -3.53
CA ALA A 8 27.35 -17.36 -3.01
C ALA A 8 26.45 -16.56 -3.95
N GLN A 9 25.59 -17.25 -4.70
CA GLN A 9 24.58 -16.60 -5.51
C GLN A 9 23.61 -15.93 -4.55
N HIS A 10 23.87 -14.67 -4.20
CA HIS A 10 22.93 -13.82 -3.49
C HIS A 10 21.63 -13.83 -4.28
N HIS A 11 20.50 -14.10 -3.61
CA HIS A 11 19.18 -14.24 -4.20
C HIS A 11 18.69 -12.94 -4.86
N HIS A 12 19.29 -12.55 -5.98
CA HIS A 12 18.83 -11.51 -6.88
C HIS A 12 17.89 -12.10 -7.95
N VAL A 13 17.21 -13.20 -7.60
CA VAL A 13 16.39 -14.00 -8.53
C VAL A 13 15.05 -13.31 -8.86
N MET A 14 14.68 -12.24 -8.15
CA MET A 14 13.41 -11.52 -8.39
C MET A 14 13.47 -9.99 -8.19
N GLY A 15 14.62 -9.34 -8.08
CA GLY A 15 14.68 -7.87 -7.87
C GLY A 15 13.86 -7.31 -6.69
N LEU A 16 13.34 -8.17 -5.82
CA LEU A 16 12.39 -7.86 -4.76
C LEU A 16 13.17 -7.58 -3.48
N SER A 17 13.49 -6.32 -3.26
CA SER A 17 14.13 -5.83 -2.03
C SER A 17 13.16 -4.96 -1.26
N LEU A 18 13.37 -4.78 0.05
CA LEU A 18 12.56 -3.85 0.86
C LEU A 18 12.43 -2.47 0.20
N HIS A 19 13.53 -1.97 -0.36
CA HIS A 19 13.59 -0.70 -1.08
C HIS A 19 12.69 -0.71 -2.33
N ASN A 20 12.88 -1.68 -3.23
CA ASN A 20 12.12 -1.76 -4.49
C ASN A 20 10.63 -2.01 -4.23
N THR A 21 10.30 -2.83 -3.24
CA THR A 21 8.90 -3.07 -2.86
C THR A 21 8.24 -1.82 -2.29
N ALA A 22 8.91 -1.09 -1.37
CA ALA A 22 8.38 0.16 -0.84
C ALA A 22 8.23 1.24 -1.92
N LEU A 23 9.21 1.38 -2.83
CA LEU A 23 9.11 2.28 -3.98
C LEU A 23 7.95 1.90 -4.89
N GLY A 24 7.84 0.63 -5.28
CA GLY A 24 6.80 0.15 -6.19
C GLY A 24 5.41 0.43 -5.64
N LEU A 25 5.16 0.07 -4.38
CA LEU A 25 3.87 0.36 -3.74
C LEU A 25 3.62 1.86 -3.58
N GLY A 26 4.65 2.64 -3.24
CA GLY A 26 4.54 4.10 -3.16
C GLY A 26 4.12 4.73 -4.48
N TRP A 27 4.70 4.29 -5.60
CA TRP A 27 4.30 4.72 -6.93
C TRP A 27 2.89 4.30 -7.29
N VAL A 28 2.48 3.07 -6.97
CA VAL A 28 1.11 2.61 -7.20
C VAL A 28 0.12 3.52 -6.48
N PHE A 29 0.37 3.87 -5.22
CA PHE A 29 -0.49 4.79 -4.47
C PHE A 29 -0.54 6.20 -5.06
N LEU A 30 0.60 6.74 -5.51
CA LEU A 30 0.62 8.03 -6.19
C LEU A 30 -0.20 7.99 -7.49
N VAL A 31 -0.01 6.97 -8.32
CA VAL A 31 -0.73 6.82 -9.58
C VAL A 31 -2.23 6.72 -9.29
N VAL A 32 -2.66 5.82 -8.41
CA VAL A 32 -4.08 5.66 -8.04
C VAL A 32 -4.67 6.96 -7.51
N GLY A 33 -3.96 7.65 -6.60
CA GLY A 33 -4.41 8.94 -6.05
C GLY A 33 -4.56 10.03 -7.12
N VAL A 34 -3.66 10.08 -8.11
CA VAL A 34 -3.77 11.01 -9.26
C VAL A 34 -4.93 10.61 -10.17
N LEU A 35 -5.05 9.33 -10.53
CA LEU A 35 -6.12 8.82 -11.41
C LEU A 35 -7.52 9.06 -10.82
N GLY A 36 -7.64 9.01 -9.49
CA GLY A 36 -8.84 9.38 -8.76
C GLY A 36 -9.33 10.81 -9.06
N PHE A 37 -8.45 11.71 -9.50
CA PHE A 37 -8.80 13.08 -9.89
C PHE A 37 -8.98 13.29 -11.39
N ILE A 38 -8.87 12.25 -12.23
CA ILE A 38 -8.97 12.36 -13.69
C ILE A 38 -10.38 11.96 -14.17
N PRO A 39 -11.17 12.89 -14.73
CA PRO A 39 -12.45 12.58 -15.38
C PRO A 39 -12.28 11.58 -16.52
N GLY A 40 -13.19 10.60 -16.63
CA GLY A 40 -13.16 9.55 -17.64
C GLY A 40 -12.46 8.26 -17.18
N ILE A 41 -11.44 8.36 -16.33
CA ILE A 41 -10.87 7.22 -15.59
C ILE A 41 -11.66 7.01 -14.30
N THR A 42 -11.97 8.11 -13.62
CA THR A 42 -12.95 8.13 -12.53
C THR A 42 -14.31 8.50 -13.11
N SER A 43 -15.24 7.54 -13.07
CA SER A 43 -16.61 7.72 -13.52
C SER A 43 -17.45 8.42 -12.46
N ASN A 44 -18.57 9.01 -12.89
CA ASN A 44 -19.44 9.82 -12.04
C ASN A 44 -18.68 10.94 -11.29
N TYR A 45 -17.67 11.52 -11.94
CA TYR A 45 -16.74 12.49 -11.34
C TYR A 45 -17.46 13.69 -10.71
N GLY A 46 -18.55 14.17 -11.33
CA GLY A 46 -19.34 15.28 -10.80
C GLY A 46 -20.05 14.99 -9.47
N ALA A 47 -20.19 13.72 -9.08
CA ALA A 47 -20.74 13.30 -7.80
C ALA A 47 -19.66 13.10 -6.72
N MET A 48 -18.40 13.48 -7.00
CA MET A 48 -17.32 13.37 -6.03
C MET A 48 -17.51 14.38 -4.90
N THR A 49 -17.68 13.89 -3.68
CA THR A 49 -17.72 14.73 -2.48
C THR A 49 -16.34 14.84 -1.85
N PHE A 50 -16.18 15.77 -0.91
CA PHE A 50 -14.91 15.93 -0.21
C PHE A 50 -14.54 14.69 0.61
N ALA A 51 -15.50 14.16 1.36
CA ALA A 51 -15.32 13.02 2.24
C ALA A 51 -16.65 12.26 2.37
N GLY A 52 -16.54 11.03 2.84
CA GLY A 52 -17.65 10.18 3.22
C GLY A 52 -18.24 9.30 2.11
N HIS A 53 -19.09 8.37 2.53
CA HIS A 53 -19.69 7.34 1.68
C HIS A 53 -20.70 7.90 0.66
N GLU A 54 -21.16 9.14 0.82
CA GLU A 54 -22.04 9.79 -0.15
C GLU A 54 -21.31 10.15 -1.47
N SER A 55 -19.98 10.02 -1.53
CA SER A 55 -19.24 10.28 -2.77
C SER A 55 -19.59 9.24 -3.82
N GLY A 56 -20.32 9.64 -4.87
CA GLY A 56 -20.76 8.73 -5.94
C GLY A 56 -19.69 8.43 -6.99
N ALA A 57 -18.48 8.99 -6.86
CA ALA A 57 -17.40 8.85 -7.83
C ALA A 57 -16.71 7.49 -7.73
N MET A 58 -16.42 6.88 -8.88
CA MET A 58 -15.93 5.51 -8.98
C MET A 58 -14.68 5.42 -9.86
N LEU A 59 -13.53 5.12 -9.28
CA LEU A 59 -12.30 4.88 -10.01
C LEU A 59 -12.41 3.55 -10.77
N LEU A 60 -12.19 3.60 -12.09
CA LEU A 60 -12.37 2.48 -13.03
C LEU A 60 -13.80 1.88 -13.01
N GLY A 61 -14.77 2.60 -12.44
CA GLY A 61 -16.13 2.09 -12.22
C GLY A 61 -16.25 1.03 -11.11
N ILE A 62 -15.20 0.76 -10.35
CA ILE A 62 -15.15 -0.34 -9.37
C ILE A 62 -14.91 0.18 -7.95
N PHE A 63 -13.98 1.11 -7.76
CA PHE A 63 -13.53 1.55 -6.43
C PHE A 63 -14.12 2.91 -6.09
N GLN A 64 -14.76 3.04 -4.93
CA GLN A 64 -15.41 4.28 -4.55
C GLN A 64 -14.36 5.28 -4.05
N VAL A 65 -14.38 6.49 -4.59
CA VAL A 65 -13.36 7.51 -4.28
C VAL A 65 -13.99 8.83 -3.86
N SER A 66 -13.26 9.60 -3.06
CA SER A 66 -13.55 11.00 -2.69
C SER A 66 -12.27 11.81 -2.76
N ILE A 67 -12.39 13.13 -2.61
CA ILE A 67 -11.23 14.02 -2.56
C ILE A 67 -10.29 13.60 -1.42
N LEU A 68 -10.81 13.36 -0.23
CA LEU A 68 -10.04 12.92 0.93
C LEU A 68 -9.37 11.56 0.67
N HIS A 69 -10.10 10.59 0.10
CA HIS A 69 -9.56 9.27 -0.19
C HIS A 69 -8.35 9.34 -1.15
N ASN A 70 -8.46 10.14 -2.22
CA ASN A 70 -7.39 10.36 -3.18
C ASN A 70 -6.20 11.09 -2.55
N ILE A 71 -6.43 12.12 -1.73
CA ILE A 71 -5.35 12.81 -0.99
C ILE A 71 -4.62 11.86 -0.05
N VAL A 72 -5.34 11.01 0.68
CA VAL A 72 -4.74 9.99 1.54
C VAL A 72 -3.87 9.04 0.71
N HIS A 73 -4.32 8.61 -0.47
CA HIS A 73 -3.50 7.82 -1.40
C HIS A 73 -2.23 8.55 -1.81
N LEU A 74 -2.32 9.83 -2.17
CA LEU A 74 -1.15 10.64 -2.55
C LEU A 74 -0.15 10.76 -1.39
N LEU A 75 -0.62 11.04 -0.18
CA LEU A 75 0.23 11.15 1.02
C LEU A 75 0.88 9.81 1.35
N PHE A 76 0.13 8.71 1.25
CA PHE A 76 0.64 7.37 1.50
C PHE A 76 1.69 6.96 0.45
N GLY A 77 1.46 7.32 -0.82
CA GLY A 77 2.43 7.15 -1.90
C GLY A 77 3.71 7.94 -1.63
N ALA A 78 3.60 9.23 -1.32
CA ALA A 78 4.75 10.07 -0.97
C ALA A 78 5.52 9.52 0.25
N ALA A 79 4.82 9.00 1.26
CA ALA A 79 5.43 8.33 2.40
C ALA A 79 6.19 7.07 1.98
N GLY A 80 5.63 6.26 1.07
CA GLY A 80 6.31 5.09 0.50
C GLY A 80 7.62 5.45 -0.21
N LEU A 81 7.61 6.47 -1.08
CA LEU A 81 8.81 6.97 -1.74
C LEU A 81 9.84 7.50 -0.73
N TYR A 82 9.38 8.27 0.26
CA TYR A 82 10.23 8.84 1.30
C TYR A 82 10.88 7.74 2.16
N MET A 83 10.10 6.74 2.57
CA MET A 83 10.53 5.67 3.47
C MET A 83 11.35 4.60 2.76
N ALA A 84 11.28 4.50 1.43
CA ALA A 84 12.13 3.58 0.70
C ALA A 84 13.64 3.87 0.85
N ARG A 85 14.05 5.08 1.28
CA ARG A 85 15.47 5.48 1.34
C ARG A 85 16.38 4.62 2.22
N THR A 86 15.83 3.87 3.18
CA THR A 86 16.62 2.93 4.00
C THR A 86 15.85 1.64 4.24
N SER A 87 16.53 0.50 4.40
CA SER A 87 15.88 -0.79 4.67
C SER A 87 15.01 -0.78 5.94
N ARG A 88 15.45 -0.05 6.99
CA ARG A 88 14.67 0.10 8.23
C ARG A 88 13.36 0.86 7.98
N MET A 89 13.43 1.98 7.27
CA MET A 89 12.24 2.79 6.96
C MET A 89 11.32 2.05 5.99
N ALA A 90 11.87 1.43 4.94
CA ALA A 90 11.10 0.67 3.96
C ALA A 90 10.31 -0.47 4.63
N ARG A 91 10.95 -1.21 5.54
CA ARG A 91 10.25 -2.21 6.37
C ARG A 91 9.18 -1.58 7.25
N GLY A 92 9.47 -0.43 7.85
CA GLY A 92 8.49 0.34 8.63
C GLY A 92 7.26 0.71 7.82
N PHE A 93 7.44 1.17 6.58
CA PHE A 93 6.35 1.48 5.64
C PHE A 93 5.54 0.22 5.29
N LEU A 94 6.20 -0.89 4.95
CA LEU A 94 5.51 -2.12 4.57
C LEU A 94 4.69 -2.69 5.74
N VAL A 95 5.30 -2.82 6.93
CA VAL A 95 4.60 -3.39 8.09
C VAL A 95 3.58 -2.40 8.66
N GLY A 96 3.99 -1.16 8.93
CA GLY A 96 3.10 -0.15 9.52
C GLY A 96 1.99 0.25 8.56
N GLY A 97 2.31 0.44 7.29
CA GLY A 97 1.32 0.71 6.26
C GLY A 97 0.37 -0.46 6.05
N GLY A 98 0.88 -1.70 6.02
CA GLY A 98 0.02 -2.88 5.93
C GLY A 98 -0.95 -3.00 7.12
N ILE A 99 -0.51 -2.67 8.35
CA ILE A 99 -1.38 -2.60 9.52
C ILE A 99 -2.46 -1.54 9.36
N VAL A 100 -2.13 -0.35 8.86
CA VAL A 100 -3.13 0.70 8.57
C VAL A 100 -4.20 0.18 7.61
N TYR A 101 -3.81 -0.52 6.56
CA TYR A 101 -4.76 -1.12 5.60
C TYR A 101 -5.64 -2.21 6.21
N LEU A 102 -5.10 -3.04 7.11
CA LEU A 102 -5.90 -4.02 7.86
C LEU A 102 -6.89 -3.33 8.82
N VAL A 103 -6.48 -2.23 9.45
CA VAL A 103 -7.38 -1.43 10.29
C VAL A 103 -8.49 -0.80 9.44
N LEU A 104 -8.18 -0.27 8.26
CA LEU A 104 -9.17 0.26 7.31
C LEU A 104 -10.15 -0.83 6.84
N TRP A 105 -9.67 -2.06 6.63
CA TRP A 105 -10.54 -3.19 6.32
C TRP A 105 -11.51 -3.52 7.47
N ILE A 106 -11.01 -3.59 8.71
CA ILE A 106 -11.86 -3.79 9.90
C ILE A 106 -12.87 -2.64 10.02
N TYR A 107 -12.41 -1.40 9.83
CA TYR A 107 -13.26 -0.22 9.83
C TYR A 107 -14.38 -0.33 8.78
N GLY A 108 -14.07 -0.78 7.55
CA GLY A 108 -15.05 -1.00 6.51
C GLY A 108 -16.07 -2.10 6.85
N LEU A 109 -15.67 -3.15 7.56
CA LEU A 109 -16.60 -4.18 8.07
C LEU A 109 -17.53 -3.66 9.17
N VAL A 110 -17.02 -2.79 10.05
CA VAL A 110 -17.76 -2.28 11.21
C VAL A 110 -18.68 -1.11 10.84
N ILE A 111 -18.23 -0.21 9.97
CA ILE A 111 -18.92 1.05 9.64
C ILE A 111 -19.56 1.02 8.25
N GLY A 112 -19.03 0.22 7.31
CA GLY A 112 -19.49 0.23 5.91
C GLY A 112 -20.91 -0.29 5.67
N GLY A 113 -21.51 -1.01 6.64
CA GLY A 113 -22.90 -1.46 6.57
C GLY A 113 -23.93 -0.43 7.06
N ASP A 114 -23.51 0.52 7.90
CA ASP A 114 -24.39 1.49 8.53
C ASP A 114 -24.27 2.84 7.84
N SER A 115 -25.03 3.01 6.75
CA SER A 115 -25.15 4.26 5.96
C SER A 115 -25.61 5.48 6.76
N MET A 116 -25.94 5.33 8.05
CA MET A 116 -26.44 6.40 8.93
C MET A 116 -25.44 6.86 10.00
N SER A 117 -24.22 6.31 10.04
CA SER A 117 -23.23 6.74 11.02
C SER A 117 -22.44 7.94 10.51
N ALA A 118 -22.51 9.06 11.23
CA ALA A 118 -21.71 10.27 10.99
C ALA A 118 -20.19 10.02 11.02
N ALA A 119 -19.76 8.83 11.45
CA ALA A 119 -18.37 8.39 11.41
C ALA A 119 -17.89 7.98 10.01
N ASN A 120 -18.77 7.77 9.02
CA ASN A 120 -18.38 7.27 7.70
C ASN A 120 -17.74 8.36 6.81
N PHE A 121 -16.50 8.75 7.14
CA PHE A 121 -15.76 9.84 6.50
C PHE A 121 -14.95 9.41 5.27
N VAL A 122 -14.84 8.11 4.98
CA VAL A 122 -14.06 7.63 3.84
C VAL A 122 -14.92 6.65 3.04
N PRO A 123 -15.14 6.91 1.74
CA PRO A 123 -15.93 6.01 0.91
C PRO A 123 -15.15 4.71 0.71
N PHE A 124 -15.69 3.63 1.26
CA PHE A 124 -15.26 2.28 0.94
C PHE A 124 -16.50 1.52 0.51
N ASN A 125 -16.50 1.02 -0.72
CA ASN A 125 -17.47 -0.01 -1.10
C ASN A 125 -16.90 -1.40 -0.79
N THR A 126 -17.66 -2.45 -1.11
CA THR A 126 -17.20 -3.84 -0.89
C THR A 126 -15.88 -4.15 -1.60
N ALA A 127 -15.67 -3.64 -2.81
CA ALA A 127 -14.44 -3.86 -3.56
C ALA A 127 -13.24 -3.17 -2.91
N ASP A 128 -13.40 -1.94 -2.43
CA ASP A 128 -12.38 -1.24 -1.66
C ASP A 128 -12.00 -2.06 -0.41
N ASN A 129 -12.99 -2.56 0.33
CA ASN A 129 -12.73 -3.29 1.56
C ASN A 129 -11.86 -4.55 1.32
N TRP A 130 -12.18 -5.33 0.29
CA TRP A 130 -11.37 -6.49 -0.09
C TRP A 130 -9.97 -6.11 -0.58
N LEU A 131 -9.86 -5.02 -1.35
CA LEU A 131 -8.56 -4.50 -1.78
C LEU A 131 -7.70 -4.13 -0.57
N HIS A 132 -8.29 -3.50 0.45
CA HIS A 132 -7.57 -3.12 1.67
C HIS A 132 -7.06 -4.33 2.45
N LEU A 133 -7.87 -5.38 2.58
CA LEU A 133 -7.44 -6.63 3.21
C LEU A 133 -6.26 -7.25 2.47
N ALA A 134 -6.40 -7.46 1.16
CA ALA A 134 -5.37 -8.10 0.35
C ALA A 134 -4.05 -7.32 0.42
N LEU A 135 -4.14 -5.99 0.26
CA LEU A 135 -2.99 -5.11 0.31
C LEU A 135 -2.33 -5.11 1.69
N GLY A 136 -3.13 -5.02 2.77
CA GLY A 136 -2.65 -5.08 4.14
C GLY A 136 -1.89 -6.36 4.45
N VAL A 137 -2.46 -7.52 4.08
CA VAL A 137 -1.81 -8.84 4.27
C VAL A 137 -0.50 -8.92 3.48
N VAL A 138 -0.52 -8.57 2.19
CA VAL A 138 0.66 -8.65 1.33
C VAL A 138 1.78 -7.74 1.83
N MET A 139 1.46 -6.50 2.20
CA MET A 139 2.45 -5.54 2.70
C MET A 139 3.12 -6.03 3.99
N VAL A 140 2.34 -6.52 4.96
CA VAL A 140 2.90 -7.07 6.21
C VAL A 140 3.75 -8.29 5.91
N ALA A 141 3.27 -9.23 5.10
CA ALA A 141 3.99 -10.44 4.74
C ALA A 141 5.36 -10.12 4.09
N LEU A 142 5.37 -9.23 3.09
CA LEU A 142 6.60 -8.80 2.42
C LEU A 142 7.55 -8.05 3.35
N GLY A 143 7.03 -7.15 4.20
CA GLY A 143 7.84 -6.42 5.17
C GLY A 143 8.50 -7.32 6.23
N LEU A 144 7.82 -8.39 6.64
CA LEU A 144 8.37 -9.36 7.59
C LEU A 144 9.36 -10.33 6.91
N TRP A 145 9.03 -10.84 5.72
CA TRP A 145 9.87 -11.78 4.99
C TRP A 145 11.18 -11.15 4.54
N LEU A 146 11.12 -10.08 3.73
CA LEU A 146 12.32 -9.40 3.22
C LEU A 146 13.16 -8.78 4.35
N GLY A 147 12.52 -8.44 5.47
CA GLY A 147 13.19 -7.95 6.67
C GLY A 147 13.99 -9.00 7.43
N ARG A 148 13.62 -10.29 7.31
CA ARG A 148 14.41 -11.41 7.87
C ARG A 148 15.63 -11.66 7.01
N ASP A 149 15.45 -11.77 5.70
CA ASP A 149 16.52 -12.08 4.75
C ASP A 149 17.66 -11.05 4.81
N ALA A 150 17.32 -9.75 4.86
CA ALA A 150 18.32 -8.68 4.98
C ALA A 150 19.13 -8.72 6.29
N ARG A 151 18.58 -9.29 7.37
CA ARG A 151 19.28 -9.42 8.66
C ARG A 151 20.24 -10.61 8.66
N GLU A 152 19.82 -11.74 8.10
CA GLU A 152 20.66 -12.94 7.98
C GLU A 152 21.88 -12.67 7.09
N GLU A 153 21.70 -11.96 5.98
CA GLU A 153 22.81 -11.56 5.10
C GLU A 153 23.84 -10.67 5.82
N MET A 154 23.38 -9.70 6.61
CA MET A 154 24.27 -8.81 7.37
C MET A 154 25.06 -9.57 8.45
N LYS A 155 24.44 -10.58 9.09
CA LYS A 155 25.10 -11.42 10.08
C LYS A 155 26.16 -12.33 9.44
N GLY A 156 25.85 -12.93 8.28
CA GLY A 156 26.79 -13.78 7.54
C GLY A 156 28.04 -13.04 7.03
N ARG A 157 27.93 -11.74 6.75
CA ARG A 157 29.07 -10.90 6.33
C ARG A 157 29.99 -10.46 7.47
N ALA A 158 29.54 -10.58 8.73
CA ALA A 158 30.28 -10.14 9.91
C ALA A 158 31.06 -11.29 10.59
N MET A 159 30.95 -12.51 10.07
CA MET A 159 31.69 -13.71 10.50
C MET A 159 32.82 -14.00 9.51
#